data_AF-A0A9P1D6Z4-F1
#
_entry.id   AF-A0A9P1D6Z4-F1
#
_cell.length_a   1.000
_cell.length_b   1.000
_cell.length_c   1.000
_cell.angle_alpha   90.00
_cell.angle_beta   90.00
_cell.angle_gamma   90.00
#
_symmetry.space_group_name_H-M   'P 1'
#
loop_
_entity.id
_entity.type
_entity.pdbx_description
1 polymer ?
#
loop_
_entity_poly.entity_id
_entity_poly.type
_entity_poly.pdbx_seq_one_letter_code
_entity_poly.pdbx_strand_id
1 'polypeptide(L)'
;GSESGLNVYVKALKLAPACVDLWVHYCQAAVSADGAEDGLRELFEKAVETVGSDWRAFPLWDLYMNFEEKNRRWKRLGSVLRRAMVVPMEGLPAVRIRLRALVLGDAAPPLEELCCDDAESNQLDVESNRTQSYDPQVRQVMTVSLAEHVAVSLAPVAPVAPVAVESEEELE
;
A
#
# COMPACT_ATOMS: atom_id res chain seq x y z
N GLY A 1 -3.64 -40.47 25.40
CA GLY A 1 -2.88 -39.76 24.36
C GLY A 1 -3.71 -38.56 23.95
N SER A 2 -3.41 -37.39 24.49
CA SER A 2 -4.05 -36.14 24.10
C SER A 2 -3.29 -35.59 22.89
N GLU A 3 -3.72 -35.96 21.69
CA GLU A 3 -3.25 -35.25 20.50
C GLU A 3 -3.71 -33.79 20.61
N SER A 4 -2.78 -32.84 20.45
CA SER A 4 -3.13 -31.41 20.43
C SER A 4 -4.17 -31.19 19.34
N GLY A 5 -5.25 -30.45 19.62
CA GLY A 5 -6.39 -30.27 18.69
C GLY A 5 -5.97 -29.83 17.28
N LEU A 6 -4.87 -29.08 17.16
CA LEU A 6 -4.26 -28.69 15.89
C LEU A 6 -3.76 -29.86 15.03
N ASN A 7 -3.28 -30.95 15.64
CA ASN A 7 -2.77 -32.11 14.90
C ASN A 7 -3.89 -32.85 14.15
N VAL A 8 -5.13 -32.79 14.65
CA VAL A 8 -6.31 -33.36 13.98
C VAL A 8 -6.57 -32.62 12.67
N TYR A 9 -6.49 -31.29 12.67
CA TYR A 9 -6.61 -30.48 11.46
C TYR A 9 -5.50 -30.79 10.44
N VAL A 10 -4.25 -30.93 10.90
CA VAL A 10 -3.13 -31.30 10.01
C VAL A 10 -3.37 -32.65 9.32
N LYS A 11 -3.89 -33.64 10.05
CA LYS A 11 -4.26 -34.95 9.45
C LYS A 11 -5.41 -34.80 8.44
N ALA A 12 -6.43 -34.03 8.78
CA ALA A 12 -7.58 -33.80 7.89
C ALA A 12 -7.15 -33.07 6.60
N LEU A 13 -6.26 -32.08 6.70
CA LEU A 13 -5.75 -31.33 5.56
C LEU A 13 -4.90 -32.18 4.61
N LYS A 14 -4.25 -33.24 5.10
CA LYS A 14 -3.58 -34.22 4.24
C LYS A 14 -4.56 -35.01 3.37
N LEU A 15 -5.80 -35.18 3.82
CA LEU A 15 -6.85 -35.91 3.08
C LEU A 15 -7.64 -34.98 2.15
N ALA A 16 -7.92 -33.76 2.59
CA ALA A 16 -8.74 -32.79 1.86
C ALA A 16 -8.12 -31.38 1.87
N PRO A 17 -6.99 -31.16 1.17
CA PRO A 17 -6.32 -29.86 1.16
C PRO A 17 -7.10 -28.77 0.42
N ALA A 18 -8.05 -29.13 -0.45
CA ALA A 18 -8.88 -28.15 -1.17
C ALA A 18 -10.08 -27.64 -0.36
N CYS A 19 -10.33 -28.17 0.85
CA CYS A 19 -11.48 -27.78 1.65
C CYS A 19 -11.24 -26.44 2.35
N VAL A 20 -11.85 -25.37 1.84
CA VAL A 20 -11.77 -24.01 2.42
C VAL A 20 -12.15 -24.01 3.89
N ASP A 21 -13.28 -24.62 4.25
CA ASP A 21 -13.81 -24.62 5.62
C ASP A 21 -12.80 -25.25 6.61
N LEU A 22 -12.06 -26.27 6.17
CA LEU A 22 -11.07 -26.94 7.00
C LEU A 22 -9.87 -26.04 7.28
N TRP A 23 -9.40 -25.29 6.29
CA TRP A 23 -8.35 -24.27 6.47
C TRP A 23 -8.81 -23.14 7.39
N VAL A 24 -10.05 -22.66 7.24
CA VAL A 24 -10.61 -21.61 8.09
C VAL A 24 -10.65 -22.06 9.55
N HIS A 25 -11.20 -23.24 9.83
CA HIS A 25 -11.24 -23.77 11.19
C HIS A 25 -9.86 -24.03 11.77
N TYR A 26 -8.91 -24.49 10.95
CA TYR A 26 -7.54 -24.68 11.40
C TYR A 26 -6.87 -23.36 11.79
N CYS A 27 -6.99 -22.33 10.95
CA CYS A 27 -6.45 -20.99 11.24
C CYS A 27 -7.11 -20.39 12.49
N GLN A 28 -8.43 -20.51 12.65
CA GLN A 28 -9.15 -20.04 13.84
C GLN A 28 -8.68 -20.73 15.12
N ALA A 29 -8.48 -22.05 15.07
CA ALA A 29 -7.97 -22.82 16.20
C ALA A 29 -6.52 -22.43 16.51
N ALA A 30 -5.69 -22.16 15.50
CA ALA A 30 -4.31 -21.72 15.68
C ALA A 30 -4.21 -20.31 16.28
N VAL A 31 -5.09 -19.38 15.86
CA VAL A 31 -5.23 -18.05 16.48
C VAL A 31 -5.63 -18.19 17.94
N SER A 32 -6.64 -19.01 18.24
CA SER A 32 -7.13 -19.21 19.62
C SER A 32 -6.12 -19.90 20.53
N ALA A 33 -5.14 -20.61 19.96
CA ALA A 33 -4.08 -21.28 20.70
C ALA A 33 -2.88 -20.37 21.01
N ASP A 34 -2.97 -19.05 20.72
CA ASP A 34 -1.91 -18.05 20.88
C ASP A 34 -0.55 -18.54 20.34
N GLY A 35 -0.59 -19.06 19.10
CA GLY A 35 0.63 -19.43 18.38
C GLY A 35 1.53 -18.22 18.13
N ALA A 36 2.83 -18.48 17.93
CA ALA A 36 3.78 -17.44 17.53
C ALA A 36 3.28 -16.72 16.26
N GLU A 37 3.37 -15.39 16.24
CA GLU A 37 2.87 -14.53 15.16
C GLU A 37 3.40 -14.98 13.78
N ASP A 38 4.69 -15.32 13.71
CA ASP A 38 5.34 -15.78 12.49
C ASP A 38 4.81 -17.13 12.00
N GLY A 39 4.63 -18.10 12.91
CA GLY A 39 4.10 -19.42 12.57
C GLY A 39 2.63 -19.36 12.13
N LEU A 40 1.85 -18.46 12.72
CA LEU A 40 0.47 -18.22 12.31
C LEU A 40 0.39 -17.54 10.94
N ARG A 41 1.33 -16.64 10.64
CA ARG A 41 1.44 -15.96 9.34
C ARG A 41 1.83 -16.94 8.23
N GLU A 42 2.82 -17.80 8.48
CA GLU A 42 3.16 -18.90 7.57
C GLU A 42 1.97 -19.82 7.30
N LEU A 43 1.16 -20.09 8.33
CA LEU A 43 -0.06 -20.87 8.20
C LEU A 43 -1.09 -20.16 7.28
N PHE A 44 -1.33 -18.88 7.49
CA PHE A 44 -2.24 -18.10 6.63
C PHE A 44 -1.78 -18.05 5.18
N GLU A 45 -0.49 -17.80 4.94
CA GLU A 45 0.06 -17.78 3.58
C GLU A 45 -0.10 -19.14 2.89
N LYS A 46 0.17 -20.24 3.59
CA LYS A 46 -0.04 -21.59 3.07
C LYS A 46 -1.51 -21.88 2.75
N ALA A 47 -2.43 -21.43 3.60
CA ALA A 47 -3.85 -21.58 3.37
C ALA A 47 -4.30 -20.80 2.12
N VAL A 48 -3.84 -19.55 1.98
CA VAL A 48 -4.14 -18.70 0.83
C VAL A 48 -3.56 -19.25 -0.47
N GLU A 49 -2.35 -19.82 -0.44
CA GLU A 49 -1.75 -20.47 -1.60
C GLU A 49 -2.57 -21.69 -2.06
N THR A 50 -3.15 -22.43 -1.12
CA THR A 50 -3.89 -23.67 -1.41
C THR A 50 -5.33 -23.41 -1.86
N VAL A 51 -6.06 -22.54 -1.15
CA VAL A 51 -7.50 -22.34 -1.33
C VAL A 51 -7.92 -20.89 -1.51
N GLY A 52 -6.97 -19.95 -1.56
CA GLY A 52 -7.26 -18.51 -1.63
C GLY A 52 -7.93 -18.06 -2.92
N SER A 53 -7.85 -18.86 -3.99
CA SER A 53 -8.52 -18.61 -5.28
C SER A 53 -9.94 -19.20 -5.36
N ASP A 54 -10.43 -19.87 -4.31
CA ASP A 54 -11.78 -20.42 -4.29
C ASP A 54 -12.83 -19.31 -4.15
N TRP A 55 -14.00 -19.50 -4.77
CA TRP A 55 -15.08 -18.51 -4.70
C TRP A 55 -15.60 -18.31 -3.26
N ARG A 56 -15.48 -19.33 -2.40
CA ARG A 56 -15.87 -19.33 -0.97
C ARG A 56 -14.72 -18.96 -0.04
N ALA A 57 -13.55 -18.57 -0.55
CA ALA A 57 -12.39 -18.27 0.28
C ALA A 57 -12.55 -17.02 1.16
N PHE A 58 -13.65 -16.28 1.04
CA PHE A 58 -13.85 -15.03 1.77
C PHE A 58 -13.64 -15.12 3.29
N PRO A 59 -14.17 -16.13 4.03
CA PRO A 59 -13.94 -16.24 5.47
C PRO A 59 -12.45 -16.44 5.83
N LEU A 60 -11.67 -17.07 4.95
CA LEU A 60 -10.22 -17.21 5.14
C LEU A 60 -9.52 -15.86 5.00
N TRP A 61 -9.85 -15.10 3.94
CA TRP A 61 -9.30 -13.78 3.71
C TRP A 61 -9.68 -12.79 4.81
N ASP A 62 -10.94 -12.81 5.27
CA ASP A 62 -11.42 -11.97 6.36
C ASP A 62 -10.68 -12.28 7.66
N LEU A 63 -10.52 -13.56 7.99
CA LEU A 63 -9.77 -14.00 9.16
C LEU A 63 -8.30 -13.53 9.11
N TYR A 64 -7.67 -13.61 7.92
CA TYR A 64 -6.29 -13.17 7.75
C TYR A 64 -6.15 -11.65 7.91
N MET A 65 -7.07 -10.87 7.32
CA MET A 65 -7.10 -9.41 7.49
C MET A 65 -7.29 -9.02 8.96
N ASN A 66 -8.24 -9.66 9.66
CA ASN A 66 -8.50 -9.41 11.07
C ASN A 66 -7.28 -9.74 11.95
N PHE A 67 -6.49 -10.75 11.58
CA PHE A 67 -5.24 -11.09 12.25
C PHE A 67 -4.18 -9.99 12.09
N GLU A 68 -3.96 -9.48 10.87
CA GLU A 68 -2.98 -8.41 10.63
C GLU A 68 -3.41 -7.08 11.27
N GLU A 69 -4.72 -6.80 11.30
CA GLU A 69 -5.30 -5.63 11.96
C GLU A 69 -5.09 -5.68 13.48
N LYS A 70 -5.34 -6.84 14.11
CA LYS A 70 -5.07 -7.04 15.55
C LYS A 70 -3.60 -6.84 15.91
N ASN A 71 -2.69 -7.26 15.03
CA ASN A 71 -1.25 -7.10 15.22
C ASN A 71 -0.74 -5.71 14.80
N ARG A 72 -1.62 -4.80 14.36
CA ARG A 72 -1.30 -3.44 13.88
C ARG A 72 -0.26 -3.43 12.75
N ARG A 73 -0.28 -4.45 11.88
CA ARG A 73 0.65 -4.57 10.74
C ARG A 73 0.04 -4.00 9.46
N TRP A 74 -0.20 -2.70 9.46
CA TRP A 74 -0.94 -1.99 8.39
C TRP A 74 -0.33 -2.18 6.99
N LYS A 75 1.00 -2.10 6.86
CA LYS A 75 1.71 -2.37 5.59
C LYS A 75 1.33 -3.73 4.99
N ARG A 76 1.31 -4.77 5.83
CA ARG A 76 1.00 -6.14 5.41
C ARG A 76 -0.49 -6.32 5.17
N LEU A 77 -1.35 -5.75 6.02
CA LEU A 77 -2.80 -5.70 5.79
C LEU A 77 -3.12 -5.10 4.41
N GLY A 78 -2.48 -3.99 4.04
CA GLY A 78 -2.62 -3.40 2.71
C GLY A 78 -2.20 -4.34 1.57
N SER A 79 -1.11 -5.10 1.76
CA SER A 79 -0.68 -6.12 0.80
C SER A 79 -1.70 -7.26 0.64
N VAL A 80 -2.22 -7.77 1.75
CA VAL A 80 -3.25 -8.83 1.78
C VAL A 80 -4.55 -8.36 1.12
N LEU A 81 -5.00 -7.14 1.43
CA LEU A 81 -6.17 -6.51 0.80
C LEU A 81 -6.00 -6.40 -0.72
N ARG A 82 -4.84 -5.94 -1.19
CA ARG A 82 -4.55 -5.86 -2.63
C ARG A 82 -4.62 -7.22 -3.30
N ARG A 83 -4.06 -8.28 -2.69
CA ARG A 83 -4.13 -9.65 -3.21
C ARG A 83 -5.58 -10.15 -3.27
N ALA A 84 -6.33 -9.98 -2.20
CA ALA A 84 -7.73 -10.41 -2.11
C ALA A 84 -8.63 -9.72 -3.16
N MET A 85 -8.33 -8.47 -3.53
CA MET A 85 -9.11 -7.75 -4.55
C MET A 85 -9.01 -8.34 -5.96
N VAL A 86 -7.94 -9.07 -6.27
CA VAL A 86 -7.74 -9.68 -7.59
C VAL A 86 -8.51 -10.99 -7.71
N VAL A 87 -8.86 -11.61 -6.58
CA VAL A 87 -9.60 -12.88 -6.56
C VAL A 87 -11.10 -12.64 -6.74
N PRO A 88 -11.75 -13.27 -7.74
CA PRO A 88 -13.20 -13.23 -7.89
C PRO A 88 -13.87 -14.17 -6.87
N MET A 89 -14.19 -13.65 -5.68
CA MET A 89 -14.84 -14.38 -4.58
C MET A 89 -16.16 -13.71 -4.14
N GLU A 90 -16.99 -14.46 -3.41
CA GLU A 90 -18.31 -14.00 -2.92
C GLU A 90 -18.23 -12.67 -2.16
N GLY A 91 -17.26 -12.56 -1.25
CA GLY A 91 -17.10 -11.40 -0.37
C GLY A 91 -16.22 -10.28 -0.93
N LEU A 92 -15.92 -10.27 -2.24
CA LEU A 92 -15.16 -9.19 -2.87
C LEU A 92 -15.77 -7.78 -2.62
N PRO A 93 -17.11 -7.57 -2.63
CA PRO A 93 -17.70 -6.29 -2.27
C PRO A 93 -17.34 -5.83 -0.85
N ALA A 94 -17.31 -6.75 0.12
CA ALA A 94 -16.93 -6.45 1.50
C ALA A 94 -15.45 -6.07 1.60
N VAL A 95 -14.56 -6.79 0.91
CA VAL A 95 -13.13 -6.44 0.81
C VAL A 95 -12.94 -5.04 0.22
N ARG A 96 -13.70 -4.69 -0.82
CA ARG A 96 -13.64 -3.36 -1.43
C ARG A 96 -14.09 -2.25 -0.48
N ILE A 97 -15.16 -2.48 0.28
CA ILE A 97 -15.63 -1.54 1.30
C ILE A 97 -14.56 -1.36 2.37
N ARG A 98 -13.97 -2.45 2.87
CA ARG A 98 -12.89 -2.39 3.85
C ARG A 98 -11.66 -1.64 3.34
N LEU A 99 -11.24 -1.91 2.10
CA LEU A 99 -10.12 -1.18 1.50
C LEU A 99 -10.44 0.32 1.38
N ARG A 100 -11.65 0.68 0.95
CA ARG A 100 -12.07 2.09 0.90
C ARG A 100 -12.04 2.73 2.27
N ALA A 101 -12.54 2.06 3.31
CA ALA A 101 -12.49 2.57 4.68
C ALA A 101 -11.04 2.80 5.16
N LEU A 102 -10.12 1.92 4.77
CA LEU A 102 -8.70 2.02 5.13
C LEU A 102 -7.97 3.14 4.36
N VAL A 103 -8.30 3.36 3.08
CA VAL A 103 -7.70 4.42 2.26
C VAL A 103 -8.31 5.79 2.54
N LEU A 104 -9.63 5.85 2.80
CA LEU A 104 -10.36 7.11 3.02
C LEU A 104 -10.49 7.52 4.50
N GLY A 105 -10.13 6.64 5.44
CA GLY A 105 -9.75 7.05 6.80
C GLY A 105 -10.89 7.31 7.79
N ASP A 106 -11.73 6.30 8.06
CA ASP A 106 -12.57 6.26 9.29
C ASP A 106 -12.10 5.20 10.32
N ALA A 107 -11.15 4.32 9.97
CA ALA A 107 -10.84 3.10 10.74
C ALA A 107 -9.34 2.82 11.01
N ALA A 108 -8.39 3.67 10.60
CA ALA A 108 -6.95 3.39 10.75
C ALA A 108 -6.13 4.60 11.29
N PRO A 109 -5.01 4.37 12.00
CA PRO A 109 -4.05 5.40 12.40
C PRO A 109 -3.48 6.14 11.17
N PRO A 110 -2.87 7.33 11.35
CA PRO A 110 -2.64 8.25 10.24
C PRO A 110 -1.78 7.61 9.15
N LEU A 111 -2.06 8.02 7.91
CA LEU A 111 -1.57 7.45 6.65
C LEU A 111 -0.05 7.21 6.59
N GLU A 112 0.73 7.84 7.46
CA GLU A 112 2.19 7.68 7.55
C GLU A 112 2.64 6.23 7.80
N GLU A 113 1.91 5.42 8.58
CA GLU A 113 2.31 4.02 8.85
C GLU A 113 2.10 3.07 7.66
N LEU A 114 1.18 3.41 6.74
CA LEU A 114 0.91 2.64 5.52
C LEU A 114 1.92 2.94 4.41
N CYS A 115 2.51 4.14 4.44
CA CYS A 115 3.37 4.68 3.40
C CYS A 115 4.84 4.81 3.81
N CYS A 116 5.30 4.23 4.93
CA CYS A 116 6.74 4.21 5.19
C CYS A 116 7.39 3.32 4.14
N ASP A 117 7.84 3.93 3.05
CA ASP A 117 8.77 3.35 2.11
C ASP A 117 9.92 2.75 2.92
N ASP A 118 10.17 1.45 2.75
CA ASP A 118 11.43 0.87 3.19
C ASP A 118 12.52 1.39 2.23
N ALA A 119 12.83 2.69 2.33
CA ALA A 119 13.94 3.36 1.65
C ALA A 119 15.26 3.20 2.45
N GLU A 120 15.37 2.17 3.28
CA GLU A 120 16.55 1.95 4.13
C GLU A 120 17.62 1.05 3.48
N SER A 121 17.41 0.55 2.26
CA SER A 121 18.46 -0.21 1.55
C SER A 121 19.30 0.63 0.56
N ASN A 122 18.93 1.87 0.26
CA ASN A 122 19.67 2.70 -0.72
C ASN A 122 20.55 3.80 -0.11
N GLN A 123 20.55 4.01 1.22
CA GLN A 123 21.41 5.04 1.82
C GLN A 123 22.89 4.63 1.85
N LEU A 124 23.20 3.33 1.91
CA LEU A 124 24.59 2.85 1.98
C LEU A 124 25.35 2.97 0.64
N ASP A 125 24.63 2.98 -0.49
CA ASP A 125 25.24 3.09 -1.82
C ASP A 125 25.40 4.54 -2.31
N VAL A 126 24.60 5.47 -1.79
CA VAL A 126 24.66 6.89 -2.17
C VAL A 126 25.84 7.60 -1.50
N GLU A 127 26.21 7.23 -0.28
CA GLU A 127 27.35 7.83 0.43
C GLU A 127 28.71 7.35 -0.10
N SER A 128 28.80 6.09 -0.56
CA SER A 128 30.02 5.55 -1.19
C SER A 128 30.31 6.19 -2.55
N ASN A 129 29.28 6.59 -3.31
CA ASN A 129 29.46 7.29 -4.59
C ASN A 129 29.74 8.79 -4.44
N ARG A 130 29.55 9.38 -3.26
CA ARG A 130 29.80 10.82 -3.04
C ARG A 130 31.29 11.15 -2.93
N THR A 131 32.12 10.18 -2.56
CA THR A 131 33.54 10.37 -2.29
C THR A 131 34.44 10.02 -3.47
N GLN A 132 33.90 9.55 -4.60
CA GLN A 132 34.70 9.06 -5.72
C GLN A 132 34.17 9.51 -7.09
N SER A 133 34.14 10.83 -7.35
CA SER A 133 34.36 11.42 -8.68
C SER A 133 34.19 12.94 -8.63
N TYR A 134 35.22 13.65 -8.17
CA TYR A 134 35.34 15.10 -8.39
C TYR A 134 36.34 15.32 -9.53
N ASP A 135 35.85 15.36 -10.77
CA ASP A 135 36.61 15.84 -11.92
C ASP A 135 36.35 17.36 -12.08
N PRO A 136 37.37 18.22 -11.96
CA PRO A 136 37.21 19.68 -12.04
C PRO A 136 36.76 20.19 -13.42
N GLN A 137 36.78 19.38 -14.48
CA GLN A 137 36.35 19.81 -15.82
C GLN A 137 34.82 19.85 -16.00
N VAL A 138 34.06 19.07 -15.22
CA VAL A 138 32.58 19.00 -15.35
C VAL A 138 31.90 20.30 -14.92
N ARG A 139 32.53 21.07 -14.03
CA ARG A 139 31.99 22.37 -13.56
C ARG A 139 31.97 23.44 -14.67
N GLN A 140 32.88 23.34 -15.64
CA GLN A 140 33.03 24.36 -16.66
C GLN A 140 31.96 24.26 -17.76
N VAL A 141 31.40 23.07 -17.99
CA VAL A 141 30.33 22.86 -19.00
C VAL A 141 28.99 23.44 -18.52
N MET A 142 28.67 23.35 -17.22
CA MET A 142 27.40 23.88 -16.70
C MET A 142 27.32 25.41 -16.66
N THR A 143 28.44 26.11 -16.52
CA THR A 143 28.43 27.58 -16.40
C THR A 143 28.38 28.31 -17.74
N VAL A 144 28.70 27.63 -18.86
CA VAL A 144 28.67 28.25 -20.20
C VAL A 144 27.26 28.17 -20.81
N SER A 145 26.47 27.15 -20.46
CA SER A 145 25.13 26.94 -21.04
C SER A 145 24.02 27.84 -20.48
N LEU A 146 24.24 28.57 -19.37
CA LEU A 146 23.22 29.47 -18.80
C LEU A 146 23.30 30.91 -19.31
N ALA A 147 24.34 31.28 -20.08
CA ALA A 147 24.49 32.64 -20.60
C ALA A 147 23.73 32.89 -21.92
N GLU A 148 23.44 31.86 -22.72
CA GLU A 148 22.78 32.04 -24.03
C GLU A 148 21.24 31.99 -23.98
N HIS A 149 20.60 31.52 -22.91
CA HIS A 149 19.13 31.37 -22.87
C HIS A 149 18.35 32.44 -22.06
N VAL A 150 19.02 33.42 -21.45
CA VAL A 150 18.33 34.51 -20.73
C VAL A 150 18.02 35.73 -21.64
N ALA A 151 18.54 35.80 -22.87
CA ALA A 151 18.48 37.01 -23.69
C ALA A 151 17.25 37.18 -24.63
N VAL A 152 16.25 36.28 -24.62
CA VAL A 152 15.15 36.33 -25.64
C VAL A 152 13.78 36.81 -25.12
N SER A 153 13.54 36.93 -23.82
CA SER A 153 12.17 37.19 -23.32
C SER A 153 12.01 38.48 -22.50
N LEU A 154 12.39 39.63 -23.06
CA LEU A 154 11.94 40.94 -22.57
C LEU A 154 11.55 41.82 -23.77
N ALA A 155 10.37 41.55 -24.34
CA ALA A 155 9.68 42.55 -25.16
C ALA A 155 8.72 43.36 -24.26
N PRO A 156 8.70 44.70 -24.35
CA PRO A 156 7.83 45.54 -23.52
C PRO A 156 6.36 45.39 -23.92
N VAL A 157 5.50 45.12 -22.93
CA VAL A 157 4.04 45.14 -23.08
C VAL A 157 3.61 46.61 -23.24
N ALA A 158 2.90 46.91 -24.34
CA ALA A 158 2.36 48.25 -24.60
C ALA A 158 1.29 48.65 -23.55
N PRO A 159 1.19 49.94 -23.19
CA PRO A 159 0.20 50.40 -22.21
C PRO A 159 -1.23 50.30 -22.79
N VAL A 160 -2.12 49.70 -22.00
CA VAL A 160 -3.56 49.65 -22.26
C VAL A 160 -4.14 51.05 -22.07
N ALA A 161 -4.84 51.56 -23.08
CA ALA A 161 -5.52 52.86 -23.02
C ALA A 161 -6.67 52.84 -21.99
N PRO A 162 -6.90 53.94 -21.24
CA PRO A 162 -7.99 54.01 -20.28
C PRO A 162 -9.34 54.06 -21.00
N VAL A 163 -10.28 53.22 -20.54
CA VAL A 163 -11.70 53.27 -20.91
C VAL A 163 -12.29 54.56 -20.36
N ALA A 164 -12.80 55.41 -21.24
CA ALA A 164 -13.56 56.59 -20.87
C ALA A 164 -14.85 56.16 -20.16
N VAL A 165 -15.03 56.62 -18.93
CA VAL A 165 -16.30 56.57 -18.21
C VAL A 165 -17.04 57.84 -18.60
N GLU A 166 -18.01 57.73 -19.49
CA GLU A 166 -18.98 58.81 -19.72
C GLU A 166 -19.97 58.80 -18.56
N SER A 167 -19.83 59.80 -17.71
CA SER A 167 -20.81 60.26 -16.76
C SER A 167 -21.94 60.95 -17.54
N GLU A 168 -23.15 60.40 -17.50
CA GLU A 168 -24.35 61.19 -17.77
C GLU A 168 -25.11 61.40 -16.47
N GLU A 169 -25.24 62.69 -16.18
CA GLU A 169 -25.84 63.36 -15.04
C GLU A 169 -27.37 63.31 -15.13
N GLU A 170 -28.03 63.52 -13.99
CA GLU A 170 -29.46 63.59 -13.71
C GLU A 170 -30.34 64.28 -14.77
N LEU A 171 -31.63 63.86 -14.86
CA LEU A 171 -32.76 64.77 -14.60
C LEU A 171 -34.13 64.05 -14.59
N GLU A 172 -34.89 64.39 -13.53
CA GLU A 172 -36.33 64.17 -13.22
C GLU A 172 -36.79 62.86 -12.56
#